data_AF-A0A183PGE2-F1
#
_entry.id   AF-A0A183PGE2-F1
#
_cell.length_a   1.000
_cell.length_b   1.000
_cell.length_c   1.000
_cell.angle_alpha   90.00
_cell.angle_beta   90.00
_cell.angle_gamma   90.00
#
_symmetry.space_group_name_H-M   'P 1'
#
loop_
_entity.id
_entity.type
_entity.pdbx_description
1 polymer ?
#
loop_
_entity_poly.entity_id
_entity_poly.type
_entity_poly.pdbx_seq_one_letter_code
_entity_poly.pdbx_strand_id
1 'polypeptide(L)'
;MWRSYHEMRKNAISELKKTQKNPYPHKFHATISLAEFIKKYSSLSSGEHLDDVSVSITGKSKLGELSIIPHEIKLLSPCLYQLPHMHYGVKDKETRFRQRYLDLLMNEDVRQRFITRARIINYVRRFLDDLGFLEVETPMMNTIAGGAAAKPFVTYHNDLNMNLYMRVAPELYLKMLIIGGLNRVYELGRVFRNEGIDLTHNPEFTSCEFYMAYADYEDLMTITEDLISGLVKYLFGSYIIKYHPDGAESDEIIVDCTPPFKRINFYDDLAAKLNIKLPLPETFETEETRQFFLKIAAQHGIDCPEPKTTARLLDKLAGEFLEPLCVNPTFLTCHPCIMSPLAKEHRSRPGLTERFELFMLNKELCNAYTELNDPVVQRERFLEQAKDKAAGDAEAMVTDEQFLTALGYGLPPTAGWGLGIDRLTMFLTNTNNIKEVILFPAMKPEANSAAPLNPMSEKPQDNKSSVCVNSYIPAELLSNTENLPDNTVLLDSSNLSPKSSLSPQIKVSPVPTSKTQNSPSQETSETPPSSTGKGGKKKKGRRS
;
A
#
# COMPACT_ATOMS: atom_id res chain seq x y z
N MET A 1 41.30 -5.67 -4.72
CA MET A 1 41.09 -6.99 -4.07
C MET A 1 39.85 -7.69 -4.65
N TRP A 2 38.61 -7.27 -4.35
CA TRP A 2 37.37 -7.97 -4.77
C TRP A 2 37.28 -8.38 -6.26
N ARG A 3 37.68 -7.52 -7.20
CA ARG A 3 37.72 -7.84 -8.65
C ARG A 3 38.59 -9.06 -8.97
N SER A 4 39.71 -9.25 -8.26
CA SER A 4 40.60 -10.41 -8.44
C SER A 4 39.93 -11.70 -7.97
N TYR A 5 39.25 -11.70 -6.83
CA TYR A 5 38.45 -12.85 -6.38
C TYR A 5 37.38 -13.22 -7.40
N HIS A 6 36.68 -12.23 -7.97
CA HIS A 6 35.64 -12.46 -8.96
C HIS A 6 36.17 -13.15 -10.23
N GLU A 7 37.27 -12.66 -10.80
CA GLU A 7 37.88 -13.29 -11.98
C GLU A 7 38.49 -14.66 -11.67
N MET A 8 39.12 -14.85 -10.51
CA MET A 8 39.58 -16.17 -10.05
C MET A 8 38.43 -17.18 -9.94
N ARG A 9 37.27 -16.76 -9.41
CA ARG A 9 36.07 -17.61 -9.32
C ARG A 9 35.49 -17.90 -10.70
N LYS A 10 35.37 -16.89 -11.58
CA LYS A 10 34.92 -17.07 -12.97
C LYS A 10 35.79 -18.10 -13.70
N ASN A 11 37.11 -17.99 -13.60
CA ASN A 11 38.05 -18.94 -14.21
C ASN A 11 37.87 -20.35 -13.64
N ALA A 12 37.80 -20.51 -12.31
CA ALA A 12 37.57 -21.81 -11.69
C ALA A 12 36.24 -22.47 -12.12
N ILE A 13 35.16 -21.70 -12.27
CA ILE A 13 33.87 -22.21 -12.78
C ILE A 13 33.94 -22.49 -14.29
N SER A 14 34.75 -21.73 -15.06
CA SER A 14 35.00 -22.00 -16.48
C SER A 14 35.71 -23.35 -16.69
N GLU A 15 36.75 -23.64 -15.90
CA GLU A 15 37.43 -24.94 -15.97
C GLU A 15 36.51 -26.09 -15.53
N LEU A 16 35.69 -25.92 -14.48
CA LEU A 16 34.69 -26.93 -14.10
C LEU A 16 33.71 -27.25 -15.24
N LYS A 17 33.25 -26.25 -16.00
CA LYS A 17 32.38 -26.43 -17.17
C LYS A 17 33.01 -27.23 -18.32
N LYS A 18 34.34 -27.35 -18.39
CA LYS A 18 35.04 -28.21 -19.37
C LYS A 18 35.07 -29.68 -18.94
N THR A 19 34.75 -29.98 -17.68
CA THR A 19 34.62 -31.34 -17.16
C THR A 19 33.19 -31.85 -17.28
N GLN A 20 32.97 -33.16 -17.09
CA GLN A 20 31.61 -33.73 -17.01
C GLN A 20 30.79 -33.24 -15.78
N LYS A 21 31.38 -32.47 -14.86
CA LYS A 21 30.68 -31.93 -13.68
C LYS A 21 30.04 -30.58 -14.01
N ASN A 22 28.76 -30.59 -14.39
CA ASN A 22 27.98 -29.34 -14.55
C ASN A 22 27.85 -28.60 -13.20
N PRO A 23 28.38 -27.36 -13.05
CA PRO A 23 28.27 -26.58 -11.81
C PRO A 23 26.93 -25.85 -11.63
N TYR A 24 26.02 -25.96 -12.61
CA TYR A 24 24.64 -25.44 -12.60
C TYR A 24 23.65 -26.54 -13.04
N PRO A 25 23.43 -27.60 -12.22
CA PRO A 25 22.54 -28.71 -12.57
C PRO A 25 21.06 -28.27 -12.66
N HIS A 26 20.34 -28.78 -13.66
CA HIS A 26 18.95 -28.42 -13.93
C HIS A 26 17.96 -28.73 -12.79
N LYS A 27 18.25 -29.76 -11.97
CA LYS A 27 17.39 -30.17 -10.85
C LYS A 27 18.22 -30.76 -9.72
N PHE A 28 17.80 -30.44 -8.51
CA PHE A 28 18.09 -31.19 -7.28
C PHE A 28 16.75 -31.62 -6.68
N HIS A 29 16.67 -32.81 -6.09
CA HIS A 29 15.48 -33.32 -5.42
C HIS A 29 15.68 -33.24 -3.91
N ALA A 30 15.22 -32.15 -3.30
CA ALA A 30 15.16 -32.05 -1.85
C ALA A 30 13.97 -32.90 -1.35
N THR A 31 14.21 -33.74 -0.33
CA THR A 31 13.19 -34.62 0.27
C THR A 31 12.51 -34.00 1.50
N ILE A 32 13.10 -32.95 2.07
CA ILE A 32 12.59 -32.24 3.26
C ILE A 32 13.16 -30.81 3.28
N SER A 33 12.40 -29.83 3.76
CA SER A 33 12.93 -28.47 3.96
C SER A 33 13.84 -28.40 5.19
N LEU A 34 14.71 -27.38 5.26
CA LEU A 34 15.58 -27.19 6.44
C LEU A 34 14.77 -26.93 7.73
N ALA A 35 13.61 -26.27 7.63
CA ALA A 35 12.75 -25.99 8.77
C ALA A 35 12.06 -27.27 9.29
N GLU A 36 11.58 -28.14 8.40
CA GLU A 36 11.01 -29.44 8.77
C GLU A 36 12.08 -30.40 9.28
N PHE A 37 13.29 -30.39 8.69
CA PHE A 37 14.43 -31.15 9.18
C PHE A 37 14.77 -30.77 10.63
N ILE A 38 14.89 -29.48 10.91
CA ILE A 38 15.10 -28.99 12.28
C ILE A 38 13.95 -29.43 13.19
N LYS A 39 12.69 -29.16 12.82
CA LYS A 39 11.52 -29.53 13.63
C LYS A 39 11.40 -31.03 13.90
N LYS A 40 11.82 -31.89 12.96
CA LYS A 40 11.69 -33.35 13.07
C LYS A 40 12.80 -33.99 13.92
N TYR A 41 14.00 -33.43 13.90
CA TYR A 41 15.19 -34.07 14.51
C TYR A 41 15.83 -33.26 15.65
N SER A 42 15.31 -32.07 16.01
CA SER A 42 15.81 -31.27 17.14
C SER A 42 15.68 -31.92 18.53
N SER A 43 14.98 -33.05 18.63
CA SER A 43 14.84 -33.84 19.85
C SER A 43 15.89 -34.96 20.02
N LEU A 44 16.83 -35.11 19.07
CA LEU A 44 17.90 -36.11 19.16
C LEU A 44 18.86 -35.79 20.31
N SER A 45 19.33 -36.83 20.98
CA SER A 45 20.30 -36.75 22.08
C SER A 45 21.71 -36.42 21.56
N SER A 46 22.56 -35.87 22.43
CA SER A 46 23.97 -35.61 22.07
C SER A 46 24.71 -36.93 21.76
N GLY A 47 25.18 -37.07 20.52
CA GLY A 47 25.82 -38.29 20.03
C GLY A 47 24.85 -39.37 19.48
N GLU A 48 23.55 -39.08 19.40
CA GLU A 48 22.56 -39.97 18.77
C GLU A 48 22.60 -39.84 17.24
N HIS A 49 22.81 -40.96 16.54
CA HIS A 49 22.84 -41.04 15.08
C HIS A 49 21.70 -41.95 14.58
N LEU A 50 21.09 -41.58 13.44
CA LEU A 50 20.06 -42.37 12.77
C LEU A 50 20.60 -42.92 11.45
N ASP A 51 21.31 -44.05 11.52
CA ASP A 51 22.03 -44.63 10.36
C ASP A 51 21.10 -45.16 9.26
N ASP A 52 19.80 -45.32 9.53
CA ASP A 52 18.75 -45.75 8.60
C ASP A 52 18.03 -44.57 7.89
N VAL A 53 18.28 -43.32 8.30
CA VAL A 53 17.54 -42.13 7.82
C VAL A 53 18.36 -41.31 6.83
N SER A 54 18.10 -41.49 5.54
CA SER A 54 18.67 -40.65 4.47
C SER A 54 17.78 -39.43 4.16
N VAL A 55 18.40 -38.25 3.99
CA VAL A 55 17.73 -37.00 3.59
C VAL A 55 18.53 -36.23 2.54
N SER A 56 17.84 -35.59 1.60
CA SER A 56 18.42 -34.60 0.69
C SER A 56 17.86 -33.22 1.02
N ILE A 57 18.71 -32.30 1.50
CA ILE A 57 18.29 -30.94 1.86
C ILE A 57 18.92 -29.88 0.96
N THR A 58 18.33 -28.68 0.94
CA THR A 58 18.95 -27.46 0.40
C THR A 58 18.89 -26.36 1.45
N GLY A 59 20.04 -25.80 1.83
CA GLY A 59 20.11 -24.73 2.84
C GLY A 59 21.54 -24.49 3.33
N LYS A 60 21.66 -23.68 4.40
CA LYS A 60 22.92 -23.39 5.10
C LYS A 60 22.61 -23.18 6.58
N SER A 61 23.30 -23.90 7.47
CA SER A 61 23.12 -23.77 8.92
C SER A 61 23.81 -22.53 9.50
N LYS A 62 23.45 -22.17 10.75
CA LYS A 62 24.04 -21.07 11.52
C LYS A 62 24.72 -21.54 12.83
N LEU A 63 25.51 -22.63 12.71
CA LEU A 63 26.47 -23.17 13.72
C LEU A 63 25.89 -23.84 14.99
N GLY A 64 26.73 -24.66 15.62
CA GLY A 64 26.54 -25.24 16.96
C GLY A 64 25.65 -26.49 17.04
N GLU A 65 24.54 -26.49 16.32
CA GLU A 65 23.42 -27.40 16.57
C GLU A 65 23.26 -28.51 15.50
N LEU A 66 22.20 -29.31 15.64
CA LEU A 66 21.70 -30.38 14.78
C LEU A 66 22.36 -30.47 13.38
N SER A 67 23.15 -31.54 13.19
CA SER A 67 24.01 -31.72 12.01
C SER A 67 23.48 -32.78 11.02
N ILE A 68 24.04 -32.79 9.82
CA ILE A 68 23.85 -33.82 8.79
C ILE A 68 25.21 -34.37 8.40
N ILE A 69 25.32 -35.69 8.30
CA ILE A 69 26.51 -36.40 7.80
C ILE A 69 26.26 -36.70 6.31
N PRO A 70 26.94 -36.04 5.35
CA PRO A 70 26.59 -36.13 3.94
C PRO A 70 27.29 -37.30 3.23
N HIS A 71 26.53 -38.15 2.53
CA HIS A 71 27.08 -39.15 1.61
C HIS A 71 27.56 -38.54 0.27
N GLU A 72 26.85 -37.53 -0.26
CA GLU A 72 27.24 -36.74 -1.45
C GLU A 72 27.09 -35.24 -1.12
N ILE A 73 28.00 -34.40 -1.60
CA ILE A 73 27.83 -32.94 -1.63
C ILE A 73 27.84 -32.48 -3.09
N LYS A 74 26.71 -31.91 -3.54
CA LYS A 74 26.52 -31.48 -4.94
C LYS A 74 26.48 -29.96 -5.05
N LEU A 75 27.32 -29.41 -5.93
CA LEU A 75 27.30 -27.98 -6.26
C LEU A 75 26.05 -27.65 -7.09
N LEU A 76 25.21 -26.73 -6.60
CA LEU A 76 23.96 -26.34 -7.27
C LEU A 76 24.06 -24.97 -7.96
N SER A 77 24.74 -24.00 -7.35
CA SER A 77 25.07 -22.71 -7.95
C SER A 77 26.26 -22.06 -7.22
N PRO A 78 27.43 -21.86 -7.86
CA PRO A 78 28.59 -21.24 -7.23
C PRO A 78 28.46 -19.72 -7.11
N CYS A 79 28.59 -19.20 -5.89
CA CYS A 79 28.75 -17.75 -5.70
C CYS A 79 30.09 -17.27 -6.31
N LEU A 80 30.01 -16.32 -7.24
CA LEU A 80 31.17 -15.72 -7.93
C LEU A 80 31.74 -14.48 -7.23
N TYR A 81 31.08 -13.97 -6.20
CA TYR A 81 31.51 -12.81 -5.42
C TYR A 81 31.99 -13.24 -4.03
N GLN A 82 32.89 -12.45 -3.45
CA GLN A 82 33.28 -12.61 -2.05
C GLN A 82 32.15 -12.05 -1.18
N LEU A 83 31.51 -12.91 -0.38
CA LEU A 83 30.49 -12.46 0.57
C LEU A 83 31.15 -11.58 1.66
N PRO A 84 30.46 -10.54 2.16
CA PRO A 84 30.87 -9.82 3.36
C PRO A 84 30.98 -10.75 4.59
N HIS A 85 31.67 -10.29 5.62
CA HIS A 85 31.99 -11.12 6.78
C HIS A 85 30.74 -11.40 7.63
N MET A 86 30.34 -12.69 7.70
CA MET A 86 29.08 -13.15 8.31
C MET A 86 28.77 -12.55 9.69
N HIS A 87 29.79 -12.35 10.54
CA HIS A 87 29.61 -11.82 11.91
C HIS A 87 29.12 -10.38 11.98
N TYR A 88 29.25 -9.59 10.92
CA TYR A 88 28.87 -8.16 10.90
C TYR A 88 27.64 -7.85 10.05
N GLY A 89 27.12 -8.85 9.32
CA GLY A 89 26.05 -8.66 8.33
C GLY A 89 26.45 -7.75 7.17
N VAL A 90 25.45 -7.16 6.52
CA VAL A 90 25.64 -5.90 5.76
C VAL A 90 25.02 -4.79 6.61
N LYS A 91 25.76 -3.72 6.92
CA LYS A 91 25.27 -2.59 7.72
C LYS A 91 24.97 -1.32 6.90
N ASP A 92 25.73 -1.09 5.84
CA ASP A 92 25.54 0.08 4.96
C ASP A 92 24.16 0.07 4.30
N LYS A 93 23.35 1.09 4.59
CA LYS A 93 21.97 1.21 4.08
C LYS A 93 21.94 1.29 2.54
N GLU A 94 22.93 1.94 1.93
CA GLU A 94 23.00 2.11 0.47
C GLU A 94 23.17 0.75 -0.23
N THR A 95 24.17 -0.03 0.20
CA THR A 95 24.40 -1.40 -0.27
C THR A 95 23.20 -2.31 0.02
N ARG A 96 22.59 -2.23 1.21
CA ARG A 96 21.43 -3.05 1.60
C ARG A 96 20.22 -2.82 0.70
N PHE A 97 19.91 -1.56 0.38
CA PHE A 97 18.76 -1.21 -0.47
C PHE A 97 19.01 -1.49 -1.96
N ARG A 98 20.22 -1.24 -2.46
CA ARG A 98 20.58 -1.58 -3.86
C ARG A 98 20.75 -3.08 -4.10
N GLN A 99 21.25 -3.82 -3.11
CA GLN A 99 21.53 -5.25 -3.19
C GLN A 99 20.66 -6.03 -2.19
N ARG A 100 19.33 -5.87 -2.26
CA ARG A 100 18.40 -6.54 -1.33
C ARG A 100 18.57 -8.06 -1.25
N TYR A 101 18.99 -8.70 -2.34
CA TYR A 101 19.33 -10.13 -2.37
C TYR A 101 20.49 -10.51 -1.44
N LEU A 102 21.44 -9.60 -1.19
CA LEU A 102 22.55 -9.76 -0.27
C LEU A 102 22.12 -9.42 1.17
N ASP A 103 21.29 -8.38 1.33
CA ASP A 103 20.66 -8.02 2.61
C ASP A 103 19.85 -9.21 3.17
N LEU A 104 18.93 -9.79 2.37
CA LEU A 104 18.14 -10.98 2.69
C LEU A 104 18.96 -12.28 2.86
N LEU A 105 20.21 -12.31 2.41
CA LEU A 105 21.11 -13.46 2.59
C LEU A 105 21.87 -13.40 3.92
N MET A 106 22.15 -12.20 4.43
CA MET A 106 22.97 -11.99 5.62
C MET A 106 22.15 -11.61 6.86
N ASN A 107 21.16 -10.75 6.69
CA ASN A 107 20.38 -10.12 7.76
C ASN A 107 18.99 -10.79 7.83
N GLU A 108 18.74 -11.54 8.89
CA GLU A 108 17.52 -12.37 9.01
C GLU A 108 16.30 -11.55 9.47
N ASP A 109 16.51 -10.50 10.26
CA ASP A 109 15.50 -9.52 10.64
C ASP A 109 14.82 -8.91 9.41
N VAL A 110 15.58 -8.62 8.35
CA VAL A 110 15.06 -8.11 7.07
C VAL A 110 14.07 -9.11 6.46
N ARG A 111 14.35 -10.41 6.48
CA ARG A 111 13.40 -11.44 6.02
C ARG A 111 12.13 -11.42 6.86
N GLN A 112 12.26 -11.37 8.18
CA GLN A 112 11.12 -11.35 9.09
C GLN A 112 10.24 -10.11 8.88
N ARG A 113 10.83 -8.94 8.58
CA ARG A 113 10.07 -7.72 8.23
C ARG A 113 9.22 -7.88 6.97
N PHE A 114 9.73 -8.52 5.92
CA PHE A 114 8.93 -8.82 4.72
C PHE A 114 7.90 -9.95 4.93
N ILE A 115 8.17 -10.92 5.81
CA ILE A 115 7.16 -11.91 6.24
C ILE A 115 6.03 -11.22 7.02
N THR A 116 6.36 -10.29 7.94
CA THR A 116 5.37 -9.48 8.66
C THR A 116 4.54 -8.61 7.71
N ARG A 117 5.15 -7.99 6.67
CA ARG A 117 4.40 -7.30 5.62
C ARG A 117 3.36 -8.19 4.93
N ALA A 118 3.76 -9.41 4.57
CA ALA A 118 2.84 -10.38 3.96
C ALA A 118 1.72 -10.82 4.93
N ARG A 119 2.02 -10.95 6.23
CA ARG A 119 1.00 -11.20 7.29
C ARG A 119 0.02 -10.03 7.43
N ILE A 120 0.49 -8.78 7.38
CA ILE A 120 -0.36 -7.57 7.42
C ILE A 120 -1.34 -7.56 6.24
N ILE A 121 -0.82 -7.68 5.01
CA ILE A 121 -1.64 -7.66 3.78
C ILE A 121 -2.69 -8.79 3.79
N ASN A 122 -2.30 -10.00 4.19
CA ASN A 122 -3.22 -11.14 4.26
C ASN A 122 -4.23 -11.07 5.42
N TYR A 123 -3.94 -10.29 6.47
CA TYR A 123 -4.92 -9.98 7.53
C TYR A 123 -5.94 -8.96 7.05
N VAL A 124 -5.48 -7.87 6.40
CA VAL A 124 -6.35 -6.81 5.86
C VAL A 124 -7.35 -7.38 4.84
N ARG A 125 -6.90 -8.26 3.92
CA ARG A 125 -7.81 -8.98 3.01
C ARG A 125 -8.92 -9.70 3.78
N ARG A 126 -8.54 -10.65 4.63
CA ARG A 126 -9.49 -11.50 5.38
C ARG A 126 -10.48 -10.69 6.20
N PHE A 127 -10.02 -9.63 6.84
CA PHE A 127 -10.89 -8.74 7.60
C PHE A 127 -11.98 -8.09 6.74
N LEU A 128 -11.65 -7.67 5.51
CA LEU A 128 -12.61 -7.10 4.56
C LEU A 128 -13.46 -8.20 3.87
N ASP A 129 -12.86 -9.35 3.56
CA ASP A 129 -13.55 -10.53 3.00
C ASP A 129 -14.62 -11.05 3.97
N ASP A 130 -14.29 -11.19 5.26
CA ASP A 130 -15.18 -11.62 6.35
C ASP A 130 -16.29 -10.58 6.62
N LEU A 131 -16.04 -9.30 6.34
CA LEU A 131 -17.05 -8.23 6.32
C LEU A 131 -17.85 -8.17 5.00
N GLY A 132 -17.60 -9.07 4.05
CA GLY A 132 -18.35 -9.18 2.80
C GLY A 132 -18.06 -8.06 1.78
N PHE A 133 -16.84 -7.51 1.80
CA PHE A 133 -16.36 -6.68 0.70
C PHE A 133 -15.85 -7.54 -0.47
N LEU A 134 -15.92 -7.00 -1.68
CA LEU A 134 -15.35 -7.60 -2.89
C LEU A 134 -13.98 -6.98 -3.20
N GLU A 135 -12.92 -7.79 -3.30
CA GLU A 135 -11.63 -7.31 -3.84
C GLU A 135 -11.79 -7.04 -5.35
N VAL A 136 -11.38 -5.85 -5.80
CA VAL A 136 -11.48 -5.38 -7.19
C VAL A 136 -10.17 -4.75 -7.66
N GLU A 137 -9.98 -4.69 -8.98
CA GLU A 137 -8.84 -3.99 -9.61
C GLU A 137 -9.35 -2.86 -10.51
N THR A 138 -8.90 -1.64 -10.26
CA THR A 138 -9.25 -0.45 -11.05
C THR A 138 -8.08 0.03 -11.92
N PRO A 139 -8.30 0.85 -12.98
CA PRO A 139 -7.23 1.30 -13.87
C PRO A 139 -6.07 1.99 -13.12
N MET A 140 -4.84 1.57 -13.41
CA MET A 140 -3.61 2.23 -12.92
C MET A 140 -3.10 3.35 -13.86
N MET A 141 -3.63 3.41 -15.08
CA MET A 141 -3.32 4.41 -16.09
C MET A 141 -4.62 5.08 -16.55
N ASN A 142 -4.74 6.37 -16.32
CA ASN A 142 -5.97 7.12 -16.51
C ASN A 142 -5.79 8.24 -17.55
N THR A 143 -6.88 8.68 -18.17
CA THR A 143 -6.90 9.93 -18.97
C THR A 143 -6.74 11.18 -18.10
N ILE A 144 -7.18 11.09 -16.83
CA ILE A 144 -7.18 12.14 -15.81
C ILE A 144 -6.71 11.54 -14.47
N ALA A 145 -5.84 12.24 -13.75
CA ALA A 145 -5.50 11.91 -12.37
C ALA A 145 -6.48 12.60 -11.39
N GLY A 146 -7.00 11.85 -10.42
CA GLY A 146 -7.93 12.30 -9.38
C GLY A 146 -7.95 11.33 -8.20
N GLY A 147 -8.75 11.62 -7.17
CA GLY A 147 -8.83 10.84 -5.93
C GLY A 147 -7.71 11.11 -4.90
N ALA A 148 -6.79 12.03 -5.20
CA ALA A 148 -5.87 12.60 -4.22
C ALA A 148 -5.36 13.95 -4.70
N ALA A 149 -5.09 14.87 -3.76
CA ALA A 149 -4.22 16.01 -4.03
C ALA A 149 -2.77 15.50 -4.05
N ALA A 150 -2.22 15.33 -5.24
CA ALA A 150 -0.94 14.67 -5.47
C ALA A 150 -0.46 14.92 -6.90
N LYS A 151 0.86 14.99 -7.10
CA LYS A 151 1.41 15.23 -8.44
C LYS A 151 1.55 13.91 -9.21
N PRO A 152 0.90 13.72 -10.38
CA PRO A 152 0.95 12.44 -11.08
C PRO A 152 2.27 12.24 -11.86
N PHE A 153 2.56 10.98 -12.18
CA PHE A 153 3.46 10.63 -13.29
C PHE A 153 2.69 10.64 -14.61
N VAL A 154 3.36 11.03 -15.69
CA VAL A 154 2.80 11.07 -17.06
C VAL A 154 3.54 10.07 -17.93
N THR A 155 2.80 9.36 -18.78
CA THR A 155 3.31 8.42 -19.80
C THR A 155 2.54 8.62 -21.12
N TYR A 156 2.96 7.94 -22.18
CA TYR A 156 2.37 8.07 -23.52
C TYR A 156 1.96 6.72 -24.08
N HIS A 157 0.73 6.62 -24.59
CA HIS A 157 0.20 5.46 -25.27
C HIS A 157 0.37 5.63 -26.79
N ASN A 158 1.37 4.96 -27.36
CA ASN A 158 1.75 5.13 -28.78
C ASN A 158 0.58 4.92 -29.75
N ASP A 159 -0.14 3.80 -29.64
CA ASP A 159 -1.18 3.38 -30.60
C ASP A 159 -2.41 4.32 -30.60
N LEU A 160 -2.94 4.62 -29.41
CA LEU A 160 -3.99 5.62 -29.19
C LEU A 160 -3.52 7.08 -29.30
N ASN A 161 -2.22 7.32 -29.55
CA ASN A 161 -1.59 8.63 -29.73
C ASN A 161 -1.98 9.66 -28.64
N MET A 162 -1.90 9.27 -27.36
CA MET A 162 -2.39 10.07 -26.23
C MET A 162 -1.54 9.96 -24.96
N ASN A 163 -1.55 11.00 -24.13
CA ASN A 163 -0.99 10.96 -22.79
C ASN A 163 -1.89 10.16 -21.84
N LEU A 164 -1.27 9.48 -20.88
CA LEU A 164 -1.92 8.84 -19.73
C LEU A 164 -1.20 9.23 -18.44
N TYR A 165 -1.94 9.22 -17.34
CA TYR A 165 -1.43 9.52 -16.00
C TYR A 165 -1.45 8.28 -15.14
N MET A 166 -0.37 8.01 -14.40
CA MET A 166 -0.38 6.96 -13.38
C MET A 166 -1.27 7.41 -12.22
N ARG A 167 -2.15 6.52 -11.72
CA ARG A 167 -3.12 6.90 -10.69
C ARG A 167 -2.46 7.34 -9.37
N VAL A 168 -3.02 8.38 -8.76
CA VAL A 168 -2.66 8.86 -7.41
C VAL A 168 -3.50 8.23 -6.31
N ALA A 169 -4.73 7.78 -6.66
CA ALA A 169 -5.63 6.91 -5.88
C ALA A 169 -6.64 6.20 -6.83
N PRO A 170 -7.23 5.05 -6.45
CA PRO A 170 -8.36 4.41 -7.13
C PRO A 170 -9.75 4.99 -6.79
N GLU A 171 -9.90 5.76 -5.70
CA GLU A 171 -11.15 6.37 -5.18
C GLU A 171 -12.30 6.56 -6.19
N LEU A 172 -12.12 7.37 -7.24
CA LEU A 172 -13.21 7.75 -8.14
C LEU A 172 -13.80 6.53 -8.88
N TYR A 173 -12.99 5.52 -9.21
CA TYR A 173 -13.47 4.26 -9.76
C TYR A 173 -14.24 3.42 -8.75
N LEU A 174 -13.75 3.36 -7.50
CA LEU A 174 -14.42 2.60 -6.44
C LEU A 174 -15.80 3.19 -6.13
N LYS A 175 -15.94 4.52 -6.10
CA LYS A 175 -17.23 5.22 -6.03
C LYS A 175 -18.15 4.87 -7.22
N MET A 176 -17.63 4.81 -8.44
CA MET A 176 -18.40 4.38 -9.62
C MET A 176 -18.87 2.91 -9.54
N LEU A 177 -18.13 2.03 -8.85
CA LEU A 177 -18.59 0.67 -8.57
C LEU A 177 -19.74 0.64 -7.53
N ILE A 178 -19.73 1.52 -6.53
CA ILE A 178 -20.88 1.68 -5.60
C ILE A 178 -22.14 2.14 -6.37
N ILE A 179 -22.00 3.10 -7.29
CA ILE A 179 -23.09 3.55 -8.19
C ILE A 179 -23.58 2.39 -9.07
N GLY A 180 -22.67 1.51 -9.52
CA GLY A 180 -23.00 0.25 -10.20
C GLY A 180 -23.69 -0.82 -9.35
N GLY A 181 -23.92 -0.56 -8.05
CA GLY A 181 -24.61 -1.46 -7.12
C GLY A 181 -23.71 -2.40 -6.31
N LEU A 182 -22.38 -2.31 -6.45
CA LEU A 182 -21.44 -3.10 -5.66
C LEU A 182 -21.23 -2.45 -4.28
N ASN A 183 -22.21 -2.61 -3.39
CA ASN A 183 -22.30 -1.91 -2.10
C ASN A 183 -21.07 -1.96 -1.16
N ARG A 184 -20.13 -2.90 -1.38
CA ARG A 184 -18.88 -3.05 -0.61
C ARG A 184 -17.75 -3.49 -1.53
N VAL A 185 -16.80 -2.62 -1.83
CA VAL A 185 -15.61 -2.93 -2.66
C VAL A 185 -14.32 -2.49 -1.98
N TYR A 186 -13.22 -3.19 -2.23
CA TYR A 186 -11.88 -2.77 -1.82
C TYR A 186 -10.81 -3.09 -2.86
N GLU A 187 -9.72 -2.32 -2.86
CA GLU A 187 -8.52 -2.61 -3.65
C GLU A 187 -7.25 -2.51 -2.77
N LEU A 188 -6.38 -3.52 -2.87
CA LEU A 188 -5.02 -3.52 -2.29
C LEU A 188 -3.98 -3.21 -3.36
N GLY A 189 -3.95 -1.94 -3.78
CA GLY A 189 -3.31 -1.50 -5.02
C GLY A 189 -1.98 -0.79 -4.85
N ARG A 190 -1.26 -0.63 -5.98
CA ARG A 190 -0.16 0.34 -6.12
C ARG A 190 -0.73 1.71 -6.50
N VAL A 191 -0.22 2.76 -5.89
CA VAL A 191 -0.46 4.17 -6.25
C VAL A 191 0.88 4.88 -6.47
N PHE A 192 0.86 5.94 -7.29
CA PHE A 192 2.07 6.57 -7.83
C PHE A 192 2.02 8.09 -7.64
N ARG A 193 3.06 8.66 -7.03
CA ARG A 193 3.16 10.09 -6.74
C ARG A 193 4.54 10.65 -7.08
N ASN A 194 4.57 11.70 -7.89
CA ASN A 194 5.76 12.30 -8.51
C ASN A 194 6.36 13.38 -7.58
N GLU A 195 6.64 12.95 -6.35
CA GLU A 195 6.94 13.77 -5.17
C GLU A 195 8.35 13.48 -4.62
N GLY A 196 8.69 14.07 -3.47
CA GLY A 196 9.96 13.84 -2.79
C GLY A 196 10.13 12.40 -2.27
N ILE A 197 11.37 12.00 -2.04
CA ILE A 197 11.71 10.73 -1.35
C ILE A 197 12.35 11.06 -0.02
N ASP A 198 11.75 10.63 1.09
CA ASP A 198 12.20 10.88 2.45
C ASP A 198 12.21 9.60 3.32
N LEU A 199 11.85 9.71 4.60
CA LEU A 199 11.73 8.58 5.53
C LEU A 199 10.39 7.85 5.42
N THR A 200 9.34 8.50 4.93
CA THR A 200 7.94 8.05 4.90
C THR A 200 7.32 8.05 3.50
N HIS A 201 7.97 8.67 2.51
CA HIS A 201 7.50 8.76 1.13
C HIS A 201 8.44 8.07 0.14
N ASN A 202 7.84 7.29 -0.76
CA ASN A 202 8.47 6.64 -1.91
C ASN A 202 7.54 6.84 -3.13
N PRO A 203 8.05 7.03 -4.36
CA PRO A 203 7.22 7.51 -5.48
C PRO A 203 6.17 6.51 -5.97
N GLU A 204 6.31 5.25 -5.57
CA GLU A 204 5.27 4.23 -5.66
C GLU A 204 5.07 3.61 -4.26
N PHE A 205 3.83 3.40 -3.84
CA PHE A 205 3.53 2.77 -2.54
C PHE A 205 2.19 2.02 -2.57
N THR A 206 1.94 1.17 -1.58
CA THR A 206 0.75 0.32 -1.52
C THR A 206 -0.30 0.96 -0.61
N SER A 207 -1.47 1.28 -1.14
CA SER A 207 -2.65 1.60 -0.34
C SER A 207 -3.58 0.39 -0.23
N CYS A 208 -4.38 0.35 0.82
CA CYS A 208 -5.65 -0.35 0.82
C CYS A 208 -6.74 0.71 0.84
N GLU A 209 -7.66 0.67 -0.12
CA GLU A 209 -8.81 1.56 -0.15
C GLU A 209 -10.10 0.75 -0.24
N PHE A 210 -11.11 1.11 0.55
CA PHE A 210 -12.43 0.46 0.53
C PHE A 210 -13.57 1.48 0.62
N TYR A 211 -14.70 1.12 0.03
CA TYR A 211 -15.91 1.94 -0.02
C TYR A 211 -17.12 1.12 0.39
N MET A 212 -17.92 1.66 1.31
CA MET A 212 -19.05 0.98 1.95
C MET A 212 -20.32 1.83 1.85
N ALA A 213 -21.27 1.34 1.06
CA ALA A 213 -22.60 1.93 0.98
C ALA A 213 -23.35 1.77 2.31
N TYR A 214 -24.16 2.79 2.62
CA TYR A 214 -24.98 2.95 3.83
C TYR A 214 -24.21 3.07 5.15
N ALA A 215 -22.89 3.32 5.09
CA ALA A 215 -22.07 3.72 6.22
C ALA A 215 -21.83 5.24 6.24
N ASP A 216 -21.47 5.77 7.41
CA ASP A 216 -20.84 7.08 7.57
C ASP A 216 -19.46 6.98 8.28
N TYR A 217 -18.77 8.11 8.45
CA TYR A 217 -17.43 8.14 9.06
C TYR A 217 -17.34 7.62 10.53
N GLU A 218 -18.44 7.54 11.28
CA GLU A 218 -18.47 6.93 12.63
C GLU A 218 -18.42 5.40 12.56
N ASP A 219 -19.12 4.80 11.59
CA ASP A 219 -19.00 3.37 11.29
C ASP A 219 -17.54 3.04 10.91
N LEU A 220 -16.94 3.89 10.07
CA LEU A 220 -15.56 3.72 9.63
C LEU A 220 -14.53 3.88 10.76
N MET A 221 -14.73 4.79 11.74
CA MET A 221 -13.86 4.85 12.92
C MET A 221 -13.92 3.54 13.70
N THR A 222 -15.12 2.97 13.88
CA THR A 222 -15.30 1.68 14.57
C THR A 222 -14.62 0.53 13.82
N ILE A 223 -14.82 0.43 12.50
CA ILE A 223 -14.16 -0.56 11.64
C ILE A 223 -12.63 -0.41 11.67
N THR A 224 -12.12 0.83 11.78
CA THR A 224 -10.69 1.11 11.89
C THR A 224 -10.11 0.68 13.23
N GLU A 225 -10.84 0.87 14.34
CA GLU A 225 -10.44 0.38 15.66
C GLU A 225 -10.32 -1.15 15.68
N ASP A 226 -11.32 -1.87 15.16
CA ASP A 226 -11.30 -3.34 15.05
C ASP A 226 -10.16 -3.85 14.15
N LEU A 227 -9.97 -3.25 12.97
CA LEU A 227 -8.93 -3.64 12.02
C LEU A 227 -7.52 -3.46 12.62
N ILE A 228 -7.23 -2.27 13.15
CA ILE A 228 -5.88 -1.93 13.63
C ILE A 228 -5.57 -2.63 14.94
N SER A 229 -6.47 -2.62 15.92
CA SER A 229 -6.23 -3.29 17.20
C SER A 229 -6.17 -4.83 17.03
N GLY A 230 -7.06 -5.39 16.21
CA GLY A 230 -7.08 -6.81 15.86
C GLY A 230 -5.81 -7.27 15.14
N LEU A 231 -5.30 -6.47 14.19
CA LEU A 231 -4.03 -6.74 13.50
C LEU A 231 -2.84 -6.75 14.48
N VAL A 232 -2.75 -5.74 15.35
CA VAL A 232 -1.69 -5.65 16.37
C VAL A 232 -1.76 -6.87 17.30
N LYS A 233 -2.97 -7.24 17.74
CA LYS A 233 -3.22 -8.43 18.56
C LYS A 233 -2.83 -9.73 17.87
N TYR A 234 -3.12 -9.87 16.58
CA TYR A 234 -2.75 -11.03 15.75
C TYR A 234 -1.23 -11.15 15.52
N LEU A 235 -0.51 -10.03 15.39
CA LEU A 235 0.93 -10.03 15.18
C LEU A 235 1.72 -10.32 16.46
N PHE A 236 1.32 -9.71 17.59
CA PHE A 236 2.13 -9.65 18.83
C PHE A 236 1.51 -10.35 20.06
N GLY A 237 0.24 -10.78 20.00
CA GLY A 237 -0.49 -11.29 21.17
C GLY A 237 -0.88 -10.21 22.20
N SER A 238 -0.49 -8.97 21.96
CA SER A 238 -0.68 -7.76 22.79
C SER A 238 -1.35 -6.67 21.96
N TYR A 239 -2.01 -5.70 22.59
CA TYR A 239 -2.40 -4.43 21.95
C TYR A 239 -1.30 -3.36 22.09
N ILE A 240 -0.38 -3.55 23.03
CA ILE A 240 0.75 -2.65 23.30
C ILE A 240 1.96 -3.11 22.50
N ILE A 241 2.59 -2.19 21.77
CA ILE A 241 3.85 -2.37 21.03
C ILE A 241 4.93 -1.38 21.50
N LYS A 242 6.18 -1.64 21.10
CA LYS A 242 7.35 -0.81 21.42
C LYS A 242 7.96 -0.28 20.12
N TYR A 243 8.21 1.02 20.06
CA TYR A 243 8.75 1.71 18.88
C TYR A 243 9.92 2.62 19.27
N HIS A 244 10.95 2.70 18.42
CA HIS A 244 12.20 3.42 18.71
C HIS A 244 12.43 4.51 17.64
N PRO A 245 11.93 5.75 17.82
CA PRO A 245 11.75 6.74 16.75
C PRO A 245 13.05 7.16 16.04
N ASP A 246 14.19 7.13 16.72
CA ASP A 246 15.50 7.49 16.15
C ASP A 246 16.39 6.26 15.86
N GLY A 247 15.90 5.06 16.18
CA GLY A 247 16.53 3.77 15.91
C GLY A 247 16.81 2.95 17.17
N ALA A 248 17.35 1.73 17.01
CA ALA A 248 17.43 0.72 18.08
C ALA A 248 18.35 1.06 19.29
N GLU A 249 18.96 2.25 19.33
CA GLU A 249 19.72 2.79 20.46
C GLU A 249 19.06 4.03 21.10
N SER A 250 17.87 4.43 20.62
CA SER A 250 17.04 5.49 21.22
C SER A 250 16.12 4.96 22.32
N ASP A 251 15.55 5.87 23.11
CA ASP A 251 14.51 5.54 24.08
C ASP A 251 13.30 4.88 23.42
N GLU A 252 12.69 3.91 24.10
CA GLU A 252 11.49 3.22 23.59
C GLU A 252 10.21 4.00 23.90
N ILE A 253 9.42 4.26 22.86
CA ILE A 253 8.03 4.70 22.98
C ILE A 253 7.15 3.47 23.12
N ILE A 254 6.35 3.45 24.19
CA ILE A 254 5.25 2.48 24.35
C ILE A 254 4.03 3.04 23.62
N VAL A 255 3.52 2.27 22.66
CA VAL A 255 2.30 2.62 21.90
C VAL A 255 1.21 1.63 22.31
N ASP A 256 0.08 2.14 22.80
CA ASP A 256 -1.08 1.34 23.16
C ASP A 256 -2.17 1.44 22.08
N CYS A 257 -2.43 0.33 21.39
CA CYS A 257 -3.46 0.20 20.36
C CYS A 257 -4.74 -0.47 20.89
N THR A 258 -5.04 -0.35 22.18
CA THR A 258 -6.30 -0.79 22.78
C THR A 258 -7.42 0.21 22.44
N PRO A 259 -8.57 -0.22 21.87
CA PRO A 259 -9.69 0.66 21.57
C PRO A 259 -10.55 0.95 22.82
N PRO A 260 -11.36 2.04 22.82
CA PRO A 260 -11.53 3.01 21.74
C PRO A 260 -10.33 3.95 21.61
N PHE A 261 -10.03 4.38 20.39
CA PHE A 261 -8.93 5.29 20.10
C PHE A 261 -9.28 6.71 20.50
N LYS A 262 -8.25 7.51 20.82
CA LYS A 262 -8.45 8.92 21.19
C LYS A 262 -9.02 9.67 19.98
N ARG A 263 -9.95 10.59 20.21
CA ARG A 263 -10.46 11.52 19.17
C ARG A 263 -10.04 12.94 19.51
N ILE A 264 -9.62 13.70 18.52
CA ILE A 264 -9.38 15.15 18.58
C ILE A 264 -10.11 15.84 17.42
N ASN A 265 -10.51 17.09 17.59
CA ASN A 265 -11.22 17.87 16.58
C ASN A 265 -10.27 18.88 15.93
N PHE A 266 -10.09 18.81 14.61
CA PHE A 266 -9.13 19.62 13.87
C PHE A 266 -9.27 21.12 14.18
N TYR A 267 -10.50 21.63 14.16
CA TYR A 267 -10.75 23.05 14.36
C TYR A 267 -10.69 23.47 15.84
N ASP A 268 -11.35 22.72 16.74
CA ASP A 268 -11.44 23.10 18.15
C ASP A 268 -10.10 22.91 18.90
N ASP A 269 -9.40 21.79 18.67
CA ASP A 269 -8.09 21.55 19.30
C ASP A 269 -7.01 22.49 18.73
N LEU A 270 -7.06 22.87 17.44
CA LEU A 270 -6.12 23.85 16.88
C LEU A 270 -6.35 25.24 17.48
N ALA A 271 -7.60 25.68 17.63
CA ALA A 271 -7.95 26.92 18.31
C ALA A 271 -7.47 26.92 19.77
N ALA A 272 -7.66 25.81 20.48
CA ALA A 272 -7.20 25.63 21.86
C ALA A 272 -5.66 25.61 21.99
N LYS A 273 -4.96 24.97 21.05
CA LYS A 273 -3.48 24.89 21.03
C LYS A 273 -2.82 26.22 20.73
N LEU A 274 -3.36 26.97 19.77
CA LEU A 274 -2.91 28.32 19.45
C LEU A 274 -3.34 29.35 20.51
N ASN A 275 -4.31 29.00 21.37
CA ASN A 275 -4.94 29.88 22.35
C ASN A 275 -5.54 31.16 21.69
N ILE A 276 -6.15 30.99 20.52
CA ILE A 276 -6.81 32.06 19.75
C ILE A 276 -8.19 31.61 19.27
N LYS A 277 -9.09 32.57 19.06
CA LYS A 277 -10.32 32.32 18.31
C LYS A 277 -10.01 32.33 16.80
N LEU A 278 -10.23 31.20 16.13
CA LEU A 278 -10.15 31.11 14.67
C LEU A 278 -11.35 31.80 13.97
N PRO A 279 -11.22 32.18 12.68
CA PRO A 279 -12.35 32.53 11.82
C PRO A 279 -13.35 31.38 11.72
N LEU A 280 -14.59 31.64 11.28
CA LEU A 280 -15.57 30.56 11.08
C LEU A 280 -15.14 29.65 9.92
N PRO A 281 -15.32 28.32 9.98
CA PRO A 281 -14.93 27.42 8.91
C PRO A 281 -15.53 27.78 7.53
N GLU A 282 -16.77 28.29 7.52
CA GLU A 282 -17.47 28.79 6.34
C GLU A 282 -16.71 29.93 5.62
N THR A 283 -15.86 30.69 6.32
CA THR A 283 -15.10 31.81 5.73
C THR A 283 -13.69 31.42 5.28
N PHE A 284 -13.31 30.14 5.31
CA PHE A 284 -11.94 29.71 5.02
C PHE A 284 -11.51 29.92 3.55
N GLU A 285 -12.47 30.07 2.66
CA GLU A 285 -12.30 30.39 1.24
C GLU A 285 -11.99 31.88 0.99
N THR A 286 -12.15 32.77 1.98
CA THR A 286 -11.92 34.22 1.78
C THR A 286 -10.46 34.63 2.01
N GLU A 287 -10.02 35.68 1.29
CA GLU A 287 -8.65 36.21 1.38
C GLU A 287 -8.33 36.74 2.78
N GLU A 288 -9.30 37.30 3.51
CA GLU A 288 -9.13 37.75 4.90
C GLU A 288 -8.74 36.59 5.82
N THR A 289 -9.37 35.41 5.64
CA THR A 289 -9.04 34.20 6.39
C THR A 289 -7.69 33.64 5.98
N ARG A 290 -7.35 33.68 4.68
CA ARG A 290 -6.01 33.29 4.21
C ARG A 290 -4.91 34.18 4.80
N GLN A 291 -5.14 35.50 4.86
CA GLN A 291 -4.24 36.47 5.50
C GLN A 291 -4.15 36.29 7.02
N PHE A 292 -5.24 35.87 7.68
CA PHE A 292 -5.19 35.47 9.09
C PHE A 292 -4.24 34.27 9.28
N PHE A 293 -4.42 33.18 8.53
CA PHE A 293 -3.57 31.99 8.69
C PHE A 293 -2.11 32.21 8.25
N LEU A 294 -1.86 33.03 7.22
CA LEU A 294 -0.51 33.51 6.87
C LEU A 294 0.18 34.19 8.06
N LYS A 295 -0.54 35.06 8.78
CA LYS A 295 -0.01 35.76 9.94
C LYS A 295 0.27 34.81 11.11
N ILE A 296 -0.60 33.84 11.38
CA ILE A 296 -0.38 32.83 12.44
C ILE A 296 0.86 31.97 12.10
N ALA A 297 0.95 31.44 10.88
CA ALA A 297 2.13 30.66 10.45
C ALA A 297 3.44 31.46 10.62
N ALA A 298 3.46 32.72 10.17
CA ALA A 298 4.61 33.61 10.33
C ALA A 298 4.93 33.94 11.81
N GLN A 299 3.92 34.07 12.69
CA GLN A 299 4.12 34.29 14.12
C GLN A 299 4.74 33.09 14.84
N HIS A 300 4.46 31.88 14.38
CA HIS A 300 5.03 30.64 14.92
C HIS A 300 6.29 30.15 14.18
N GLY A 301 6.74 30.87 13.14
CA GLY A 301 7.94 30.51 12.37
C GLY A 301 7.74 29.31 11.42
N ILE A 302 6.49 28.95 11.13
CA ILE A 302 6.12 27.80 10.30
C ILE A 302 6.31 28.16 8.83
N ASP A 303 7.17 27.41 8.13
CA ASP A 303 7.36 27.55 6.69
C ASP A 303 6.26 26.83 5.89
N CYS A 304 5.83 27.44 4.79
CA CYS A 304 4.82 26.91 3.89
C CYS A 304 5.24 27.28 2.45
N PRO A 305 5.79 26.33 1.66
CA PRO A 305 6.13 26.57 0.27
C PRO A 305 4.94 27.00 -0.58
N GLU A 306 5.15 27.94 -1.49
CA GLU A 306 4.11 28.42 -2.39
C GLU A 306 3.49 27.29 -3.24
N PRO A 307 2.18 27.35 -3.58
CA PRO A 307 1.24 28.40 -3.21
C PRO A 307 0.80 28.32 -1.73
N LYS A 308 0.79 29.45 -1.03
CA LYS A 308 0.25 29.54 0.35
C LYS A 308 -1.28 29.68 0.34
N THR A 309 -1.97 28.59 -0.01
CA THR A 309 -3.44 28.46 0.10
C THR A 309 -3.84 28.25 1.56
N THR A 310 -5.09 28.56 1.92
CA THR A 310 -5.61 28.32 3.28
C THR A 310 -5.45 26.85 3.69
N ALA A 311 -5.72 25.91 2.78
CA ALA A 311 -5.58 24.48 3.03
C ALA A 311 -4.14 24.07 3.38
N ARG A 312 -3.14 24.54 2.63
CA ARG A 312 -1.72 24.25 2.86
C ARG A 312 -1.19 24.90 4.15
N LEU A 313 -1.73 26.05 4.53
CA LEU A 313 -1.42 26.70 5.82
C LEU A 313 -2.03 25.94 7.01
N LEU A 314 -3.27 25.46 6.88
CA LEU A 314 -3.95 24.65 7.91
C LEU A 314 -3.27 23.29 8.11
N ASP A 315 -2.87 22.63 7.03
CA ASP A 315 -2.06 21.41 7.04
C ASP A 315 -0.75 21.61 7.83
N LYS A 316 0.02 22.66 7.54
CA LYS A 316 1.26 22.96 8.29
C LYS A 316 1.03 23.33 9.75
N LEU A 317 -0.09 23.99 10.07
CA LEU A 317 -0.50 24.27 11.45
C LEU A 317 -0.92 23.00 12.22
N ALA A 318 -1.61 22.06 11.58
CA ALA A 318 -1.93 20.76 12.17
C ALA A 318 -0.68 19.90 12.38
N GLY A 319 0.27 19.93 11.43
CA GLY A 319 1.58 19.27 11.53
C GLY A 319 2.39 19.69 12.75
N GLU A 320 2.37 20.98 13.10
CA GLU A 320 3.10 21.50 14.27
C GLU A 320 2.32 21.31 15.59
N PHE A 321 1.01 21.52 15.61
CA PHE A 321 0.24 21.61 16.87
C PHE A 321 -0.63 20.40 17.21
N LEU A 322 -1.01 19.56 16.23
CA LEU A 322 -1.92 18.43 16.41
C LEU A 322 -1.25 17.07 16.18
N GLU A 323 -0.47 16.88 15.12
CA GLU A 323 0.25 15.61 14.87
C GLU A 323 1.10 15.13 16.07
N PRO A 324 1.83 16.00 16.79
CA PRO A 324 2.64 15.57 17.94
C PRO A 324 1.84 15.08 19.16
N LEU A 325 0.51 15.18 19.12
CA LEU A 325 -0.40 14.68 20.17
C LEU A 325 -0.83 13.22 19.93
N CYS A 326 -0.44 12.64 18.80
CA CYS A 326 -0.96 11.39 18.26
C CYS A 326 0.10 10.26 18.30
N VAL A 327 0.67 10.04 19.48
CA VAL A 327 1.64 8.96 19.73
C VAL A 327 0.95 7.59 19.67
N ASN A 328 -0.13 7.42 20.45
CA ASN A 328 -1.07 6.32 20.31
C ASN A 328 -2.02 6.57 19.13
N PRO A 329 -2.65 5.52 18.56
CA PRO A 329 -3.77 5.64 17.64
C PRO A 329 -4.77 6.72 18.07
N THR A 330 -4.87 7.77 17.26
CA THR A 330 -5.67 8.96 17.52
C THR A 330 -6.33 9.42 16.23
N PHE A 331 -7.66 9.51 16.22
CA PHE A 331 -8.41 10.11 15.13
C PHE A 331 -8.37 11.64 15.22
N LEU A 332 -7.78 12.28 14.22
CA LEU A 332 -7.95 13.70 13.93
C LEU A 332 -9.23 13.83 13.09
N THR A 333 -10.25 14.54 13.59
CA THR A 333 -11.61 14.54 13.02
C THR A 333 -12.08 15.93 12.62
N CYS A 334 -13.11 16.00 11.76
CA CYS A 334 -13.80 17.23 11.37
C CYS A 334 -12.92 18.25 10.64
N HIS A 335 -12.13 17.80 9.65
CA HIS A 335 -11.33 18.68 8.79
C HIS A 335 -12.21 19.70 8.03
N PRO A 336 -11.72 20.92 7.80
CA PRO A 336 -12.41 21.92 6.96
C PRO A 336 -12.71 21.45 5.53
N CYS A 337 -13.80 21.96 4.94
CA CYS A 337 -14.21 21.67 3.56
C CYS A 337 -13.11 22.01 2.53
N ILE A 338 -12.42 23.14 2.73
CA ILE A 338 -11.32 23.60 1.85
C ILE A 338 -10.12 22.65 1.80
N MET A 339 -10.00 21.71 2.75
CA MET A 339 -8.95 20.67 2.78
C MET A 339 -9.42 19.32 2.21
N SER A 340 -10.71 19.21 1.84
CA SER A 340 -11.42 17.93 1.75
C SER A 340 -12.41 17.90 0.56
N PRO A 341 -11.98 18.15 -0.70
CA PRO A 341 -12.87 18.43 -1.84
C PRO A 341 -13.74 17.25 -2.32
N LEU A 342 -13.57 16.06 -1.75
CA LEU A 342 -14.35 14.84 -2.05
C LEU A 342 -15.13 14.32 -0.82
N ALA A 343 -14.96 14.94 0.34
CA ALA A 343 -15.64 14.58 1.60
C ALA A 343 -16.93 15.39 1.77
N LYS A 344 -17.92 14.79 2.43
CA LYS A 344 -19.22 15.42 2.68
C LYS A 344 -19.14 16.44 3.82
N GLU A 345 -19.86 17.57 3.67
CA GLU A 345 -20.00 18.56 4.74
C GLU A 345 -20.67 17.97 5.99
N HIS A 346 -20.21 18.41 7.16
CA HIS A 346 -20.58 17.87 8.46
C HIS A 346 -22.01 18.25 8.85
N ARG A 347 -22.88 17.25 9.04
CA ARG A 347 -24.34 17.36 9.26
C ARG A 347 -24.83 18.37 10.33
N SER A 348 -23.95 18.86 11.18
CA SER A 348 -24.23 19.88 12.21
C SER A 348 -23.15 20.95 12.41
N ARG A 349 -22.12 21.03 11.53
CA ARG A 349 -21.01 22.01 11.65
C ARG A 349 -20.60 22.56 10.28
N PRO A 350 -21.25 23.63 9.79
CA PRO A 350 -20.95 24.24 8.50
C PRO A 350 -19.47 24.57 8.30
N GLY A 351 -18.98 24.36 7.08
CA GLY A 351 -17.58 24.55 6.67
C GLY A 351 -16.59 23.49 7.17
N LEU A 352 -17.03 22.49 7.94
CA LEU A 352 -16.26 21.28 8.29
C LEU A 352 -16.85 20.05 7.57
N THR A 353 -16.08 18.96 7.51
CA THR A 353 -16.48 17.70 6.83
C THR A 353 -16.57 16.52 7.78
N GLU A 354 -17.31 15.49 7.36
CA GLU A 354 -17.35 14.19 8.04
C GLU A 354 -16.12 13.35 7.68
N ARG A 355 -14.94 13.90 7.98
CA ARG A 355 -13.63 13.30 7.73
C ARG A 355 -12.92 12.96 9.03
N PHE A 356 -12.14 11.88 8.99
CA PHE A 356 -11.08 11.63 9.95
C PHE A 356 -9.78 11.19 9.27
N GLU A 357 -8.69 11.40 9.98
CA GLU A 357 -7.40 10.78 9.72
C GLU A 357 -6.93 10.05 10.98
N LEU A 358 -6.56 8.78 10.86
CA LEU A 358 -5.93 8.07 11.96
C LEU A 358 -4.44 8.39 11.98
N PHE A 359 -3.96 8.98 13.07
CA PHE A 359 -2.54 9.19 13.33
C PHE A 359 -2.04 8.18 14.38
N MET A 360 -0.82 7.70 14.20
CA MET A 360 -0.07 6.93 15.20
C MET A 360 1.42 7.29 15.07
N LEU A 361 2.15 7.37 16.18
CA LEU A 361 3.57 7.78 16.20
C LEU A 361 3.80 9.12 15.47
N ASN A 362 2.87 10.06 15.67
CA ASN A 362 2.86 11.40 15.10
C ASN A 362 2.87 11.40 13.55
N LYS A 363 2.27 10.38 12.92
CA LYS A 363 2.14 10.26 11.46
C LYS A 363 0.78 9.69 11.08
N GLU A 364 0.20 10.23 10.02
CA GLU A 364 -1.02 9.73 9.37
C GLU A 364 -0.82 8.25 8.98
N LEU A 365 -1.82 7.40 9.16
CA LEU A 365 -1.86 6.03 8.65
C LEU A 365 -2.98 5.84 7.65
N CYS A 366 -4.12 6.47 7.92
CA CYS A 366 -5.35 6.33 7.18
C CYS A 366 -6.07 7.68 7.11
N ASN A 367 -6.75 7.91 5.99
CA ASN A 367 -7.66 9.03 5.74
C ASN A 367 -9.01 8.45 5.28
N ALA A 368 -10.12 8.94 5.80
CA ALA A 368 -11.45 8.38 5.56
C ALA A 368 -12.56 9.42 5.78
N TYR A 369 -13.68 9.29 5.08
CA TYR A 369 -14.79 10.24 5.16
C TYR A 369 -16.15 9.68 4.72
N THR A 370 -17.24 10.30 5.20
CA THR A 370 -18.54 10.20 4.54
C THR A 370 -18.44 10.87 3.17
N GLU A 371 -18.94 10.21 2.14
CA GLU A 371 -18.67 10.60 0.75
C GLU A 371 -19.54 11.74 0.24
N LEU A 372 -18.92 12.69 -0.47
CA LEU A 372 -19.66 13.70 -1.21
C LEU A 372 -20.39 13.05 -2.39
N ASN A 373 -21.70 12.89 -2.23
CA ASN A 373 -22.58 12.23 -3.19
C ASN A 373 -23.56 13.18 -3.91
N ASP A 374 -23.37 14.50 -3.75
CA ASP A 374 -24.10 15.54 -4.49
C ASP A 374 -23.29 15.96 -5.74
N PRO A 375 -23.78 15.74 -6.97
CA PRO A 375 -23.04 16.06 -8.20
C PRO A 375 -22.94 17.57 -8.48
N VAL A 376 -23.79 18.41 -7.88
CA VAL A 376 -23.74 19.87 -8.03
C VAL A 376 -22.62 20.42 -7.16
N VAL A 377 -22.62 20.09 -5.87
CA VAL A 377 -21.57 20.50 -4.93
C VAL A 377 -20.21 19.91 -5.34
N GLN A 378 -20.17 18.66 -5.82
CA GLN A 378 -18.92 18.07 -6.30
C GLN A 378 -18.34 18.81 -7.52
N ARG A 379 -19.20 19.32 -8.42
CA ARG A 379 -18.77 20.16 -9.55
C ARG A 379 -18.18 21.48 -9.08
N GLU A 380 -18.78 22.11 -8.06
CA GLU A 380 -18.28 23.36 -7.47
C GLU A 380 -16.88 23.16 -6.87
N ARG A 381 -16.68 22.09 -6.07
CA ARG A 381 -15.37 21.72 -5.51
C ARG A 381 -14.31 21.40 -6.58
N PHE A 382 -14.69 20.77 -7.70
CA PHE A 382 -13.76 20.60 -8.83
C PHE A 382 -13.42 21.91 -9.54
N LEU A 383 -14.37 22.85 -9.66
CA LEU A 383 -14.12 24.18 -10.24
C LEU A 383 -13.25 25.05 -9.32
N GLU A 384 -13.26 24.83 -8.00
CA GLU A 384 -12.29 25.42 -7.07
C GLU A 384 -10.89 24.84 -7.27
N GLN A 385 -10.75 23.51 -7.24
CA GLN A 385 -9.47 22.83 -7.49
C GLN A 385 -8.86 23.21 -8.84
N ALA A 386 -9.68 23.39 -9.89
CA ALA A 386 -9.22 23.87 -11.19
C ALA A 386 -8.69 25.33 -11.16
N LYS A 387 -9.22 26.21 -10.29
CA LYS A 387 -8.68 27.56 -10.06
C LYS A 387 -7.35 27.51 -9.33
N ASP A 388 -7.24 26.70 -8.27
CA ASP A 388 -5.98 26.52 -7.52
C ASP A 388 -4.88 25.98 -8.43
N LYS A 389 -5.22 25.02 -9.29
CA LYS A 389 -4.32 24.48 -10.31
C LYS A 389 -3.88 25.55 -11.32
N ALA A 390 -4.79 26.41 -11.76
CA ALA A 390 -4.47 27.54 -12.64
C ALA A 390 -3.64 28.63 -11.93
N ALA A 391 -3.76 28.76 -10.61
CA ALA A 391 -2.94 29.63 -9.77
C ALA A 391 -1.54 29.05 -9.45
N GLY A 392 -1.26 27.81 -9.86
CA GLY A 392 0.06 27.18 -9.78
C GLY A 392 0.15 25.96 -8.86
N ASP A 393 -0.94 25.51 -8.25
CA ASP A 393 -0.92 24.28 -7.45
C ASP A 393 -0.79 23.03 -8.34
N ALA A 394 0.35 22.36 -8.27
CA ALA A 394 0.64 21.17 -9.07
C ALA A 394 -0.04 19.89 -8.56
N GLU A 395 -0.52 19.89 -7.32
CA GLU A 395 -1.14 18.76 -6.61
C GLU A 395 -2.68 18.82 -6.70
N ALA A 396 -3.27 20.01 -6.87
CA ALA A 396 -4.71 20.21 -7.00
C ALA A 396 -5.36 19.40 -8.15
N MET A 397 -6.60 18.95 -7.92
CA MET A 397 -7.33 18.08 -8.86
C MET A 397 -7.78 18.82 -10.14
N VAL A 398 -8.27 18.07 -11.13
CA VAL A 398 -8.99 18.61 -12.31
C VAL A 398 -10.42 18.10 -12.33
N THR A 399 -11.32 18.81 -13.01
CA THR A 399 -12.72 18.38 -13.18
C THR A 399 -12.82 17.08 -13.97
N ASP A 400 -13.36 16.04 -13.34
CA ASP A 400 -13.72 14.78 -13.99
C ASP A 400 -15.22 14.78 -14.34
N GLU A 401 -15.53 15.12 -15.59
CA GLU A 401 -16.91 15.12 -16.11
C GLU A 401 -17.52 13.71 -16.21
N GLN A 402 -16.70 12.66 -16.33
CA GLN A 402 -17.20 11.28 -16.34
C GLN A 402 -17.64 10.85 -14.94
N PHE A 403 -16.85 11.19 -13.91
CA PHE A 403 -17.21 10.96 -12.51
C PHE A 403 -18.43 11.81 -12.09
N LEU A 404 -18.50 13.09 -12.49
CA LEU A 404 -19.70 13.91 -12.25
C LEU A 404 -20.95 13.34 -12.94
N THR A 405 -20.80 12.81 -14.16
CA THR A 405 -21.88 12.12 -14.87
C THR A 405 -22.33 10.86 -14.12
N ALA A 406 -21.38 10.08 -13.57
CA ALA A 406 -21.68 8.89 -12.77
C ALA A 406 -22.40 9.25 -11.45
N LEU A 407 -21.95 10.27 -10.71
CA LEU A 407 -22.66 10.79 -9.54
C LEU A 407 -24.10 11.20 -9.87
N GLY A 408 -24.35 11.71 -11.08
CA GLY A 408 -25.68 12.04 -11.59
C GLY A 408 -26.66 10.86 -11.73
N TYR A 409 -26.16 9.61 -11.77
CA TYR A 409 -27.01 8.41 -11.67
C TYR A 409 -27.35 8.00 -10.23
N GLY A 410 -26.71 8.63 -9.23
CA GLY A 410 -26.98 8.46 -7.80
C GLY A 410 -25.98 7.55 -7.09
N LEU A 411 -24.96 8.16 -6.46
CA LEU A 411 -24.18 7.49 -5.42
C LEU A 411 -25.02 7.45 -4.13
N PRO A 412 -25.36 6.26 -3.57
CA PRO A 412 -26.02 6.20 -2.25
C PRO A 412 -25.14 6.83 -1.16
N PRO A 413 -25.70 7.19 0.01
CA PRO A 413 -24.90 7.51 1.19
C PRO A 413 -23.85 6.42 1.39
N THR A 414 -22.59 6.80 1.45
CA THR A 414 -21.42 5.92 1.38
C THR A 414 -20.34 6.52 2.25
N ALA A 415 -19.46 5.69 2.82
CA ALA A 415 -18.22 6.15 3.42
C ALA A 415 -17.04 5.41 2.78
N GLY A 416 -15.95 6.12 2.54
CA GLY A 416 -14.72 5.60 1.95
C GLY A 416 -13.52 5.79 2.87
N TRP A 417 -12.53 4.93 2.66
CA TRP A 417 -11.42 4.73 3.58
C TRP A 417 -10.15 4.36 2.81
N GLY A 418 -9.01 4.96 3.16
CA GLY A 418 -7.70 4.61 2.64
C GLY A 418 -6.66 4.41 3.75
N LEU A 419 -5.76 3.45 3.59
CA LEU A 419 -4.69 3.08 4.54
C LEU A 419 -3.34 2.88 3.82
N GLY A 420 -2.29 3.54 4.30
CA GLY A 420 -0.92 3.35 3.83
C GLY A 420 -0.28 2.07 4.37
N ILE A 421 -0.39 0.96 3.63
CA ILE A 421 0.14 -0.37 4.01
C ILE A 421 1.66 -0.32 4.29
N ASP A 422 2.40 0.44 3.50
CA ASP A 422 3.84 0.66 3.71
C ASP A 422 4.14 1.28 5.08
N ARG A 423 3.43 2.35 5.44
CA ARG A 423 3.63 3.11 6.67
C ARG A 423 3.13 2.34 7.91
N LEU A 424 2.02 1.59 7.77
CA LEU A 424 1.60 0.62 8.77
C LEU A 424 2.65 -0.47 9.00
N THR A 425 3.27 -0.98 7.93
CA THR A 425 4.35 -1.98 8.02
C THR A 425 5.59 -1.40 8.71
N MET A 426 5.93 -0.12 8.50
CA MET A 426 7.05 0.54 9.19
C MET A 426 6.91 0.44 10.71
N PHE A 427 5.79 0.92 11.26
CA PHE A 427 5.56 0.94 12.70
C PHE A 427 5.43 -0.46 13.29
N LEU A 428 4.69 -1.36 12.62
CA LEU A 428 4.55 -2.77 13.03
C LEU A 428 5.81 -3.62 12.76
N THR A 429 6.90 -3.02 12.29
CA THR A 429 8.23 -3.66 12.22
C THR A 429 9.31 -2.92 13.00
N ASN A 430 8.95 -1.87 13.77
CA ASN A 430 9.89 -0.99 14.47
C ASN A 430 10.96 -0.41 13.51
N THR A 431 10.52 0.15 12.39
CA THR A 431 11.41 0.78 11.39
C THR A 431 10.95 2.18 11.01
N ASN A 432 11.92 3.10 10.92
CA ASN A 432 11.66 4.55 10.84
C ASN A 432 11.99 5.09 9.43
N ASN A 433 12.08 4.18 8.45
CA ASN A 433 12.39 4.50 7.06
C ASN A 433 11.67 3.50 6.14
N ILE A 434 10.82 3.99 5.25
CA ILE A 434 10.00 3.20 4.32
C ILE A 434 10.83 2.24 3.44
N LYS A 435 12.11 2.56 3.20
CA LYS A 435 13.05 1.69 2.46
C LYS A 435 13.43 0.42 3.23
N GLU A 436 13.10 0.30 4.51
CA GLU A 436 13.25 -0.94 5.28
C GLU A 436 12.08 -1.93 5.10
N VAL A 437 10.97 -1.48 4.50
CA VAL A 437 9.75 -2.29 4.27
C VAL A 437 9.33 -2.39 2.80
N ILE A 438 10.06 -1.75 1.88
CA ILE A 438 9.96 -1.97 0.43
C ILE A 438 11.16 -2.84 -0.03
N LEU A 439 10.91 -3.90 -0.81
CA LEU A 439 11.96 -4.81 -1.26
C LEU A 439 13.02 -4.09 -2.11
N PHE A 440 12.58 -3.34 -3.11
CA PHE A 440 13.43 -2.58 -4.03
C PHE A 440 12.97 -1.11 -4.02
N PRO A 441 13.40 -0.31 -3.02
CA PRO A 441 12.96 1.08 -2.87
C PRO A 441 13.56 1.97 -3.96
N ALA A 442 12.92 3.11 -4.22
CA ALA A 442 13.46 4.08 -5.17
C ALA A 442 14.77 4.69 -4.64
N MET A 443 15.84 4.62 -5.44
CA MET A 443 17.18 5.13 -5.15
C MET A 443 17.62 6.05 -6.28
N LYS A 444 18.34 7.14 -5.95
CA LYS A 444 18.96 7.99 -6.99
C LYS A 444 19.95 7.15 -7.81
N PRO A 445 20.11 7.37 -9.13
CA PRO A 445 21.13 6.69 -9.92
C PRO A 445 22.53 6.90 -9.34
N GLU A 446 23.44 5.94 -9.55
CA GLU A 446 24.86 6.13 -9.23
C GLU A 446 25.49 7.05 -10.27
N ALA A 447 26.45 7.89 -9.87
CA ALA A 447 27.07 8.87 -10.78
C ALA A 447 27.79 8.25 -11.99
N ASN A 448 28.04 6.94 -11.98
CA ASN A 448 28.64 6.16 -13.08
C ASN A 448 27.64 5.24 -13.80
N SER A 449 26.37 5.19 -13.40
CA SER A 449 25.33 4.52 -14.20
C SER A 449 24.92 5.44 -15.34
N ALA A 450 25.04 4.96 -16.58
CA ALA A 450 24.62 5.71 -17.76
C ALA A 450 23.13 6.05 -17.64
N ALA A 451 22.81 7.34 -17.56
CA ALA A 451 21.43 7.80 -17.48
C ALA A 451 20.68 7.38 -18.76
N PRO A 452 19.42 6.92 -18.66
CA PRO A 452 18.58 6.72 -19.83
C PRO A 452 18.52 8.03 -20.64
N LEU A 453 18.68 7.93 -21.96
CA LEU A 453 18.51 9.06 -22.86
C LEU A 453 17.09 9.61 -22.69
N ASN A 454 16.98 10.91 -22.41
CA ASN A 454 15.72 11.57 -22.09
C ASN A 454 14.89 11.76 -23.39
N PRO A 455 13.80 11.01 -23.64
CA PRO A 455 13.21 10.97 -24.98
C PRO A 455 12.38 12.21 -25.32
N MET A 456 11.90 12.94 -24.31
CA MET A 456 10.95 14.05 -24.48
C MET A 456 11.60 15.39 -24.86
N SER A 457 12.71 15.37 -25.60
CA SER A 457 13.34 16.58 -26.15
C SER A 457 12.96 16.87 -27.60
N GLU A 458 12.38 15.91 -28.33
CA GLU A 458 11.85 16.14 -29.68
C GLU A 458 10.50 16.86 -29.62
N LYS A 459 10.55 18.18 -29.85
CA LYS A 459 9.35 18.94 -30.22
C LYS A 459 8.85 18.47 -31.60
N PRO A 460 7.52 18.36 -31.82
CA PRO A 460 6.99 18.24 -33.17
C PRO A 460 7.50 19.38 -34.06
N GLN A 461 7.98 19.07 -35.27
CA GLN A 461 8.35 20.09 -36.23
C GLN A 461 7.10 20.66 -36.91
N ASP A 462 6.81 21.94 -36.65
CA ASP A 462 5.82 22.74 -37.39
C ASP A 462 6.25 22.92 -38.86
N ASN A 463 6.03 21.90 -39.70
CA ASN A 463 6.30 21.98 -41.14
C ASN A 463 5.21 22.78 -41.88
N LYS A 464 5.16 24.08 -41.62
CA LYS A 464 4.49 25.07 -42.49
C LYS A 464 5.44 25.46 -43.63
N SER A 465 5.42 24.70 -44.71
CA SER A 465 6.14 25.03 -45.96
C SER A 465 5.23 24.88 -47.17
N SER A 466 4.78 26.02 -47.71
CA SER A 466 3.90 26.11 -48.86
C SER A 466 4.66 26.03 -50.19
N VAL A 467 4.38 25.01 -51.01
CA VAL A 467 4.69 25.03 -52.45
C VAL A 467 3.54 24.41 -53.24
N CYS A 468 3.00 25.16 -54.20
CA CYS A 468 2.11 24.64 -55.25
C CYS A 468 2.85 24.74 -56.59
N VAL A 469 3.08 23.62 -57.29
CA VAL A 469 3.37 23.60 -58.74
C VAL A 469 2.69 22.36 -59.36
N ASN A 470 2.17 22.53 -60.57
CA ASN A 470 1.30 21.58 -61.26
C ASN A 470 2.03 20.40 -61.92
N SER A 471 1.26 19.32 -62.15
CA SER A 471 1.21 18.48 -63.37
C SER A 471 2.50 18.13 -64.14
N TYR A 472 2.79 16.84 -64.29
CA TYR A 472 2.69 16.07 -65.56
C TYR A 472 3.33 14.68 -65.36
N ILE A 473 2.68 13.62 -65.86
CA ILE A 473 3.27 12.27 -65.97
C ILE A 473 3.01 11.78 -67.40
N PRO A 474 4.05 11.47 -68.21
CA PRO A 474 3.88 10.84 -69.52
C PRO A 474 3.43 9.38 -69.39
N ALA A 475 2.70 8.89 -70.39
CA ALA A 475 2.28 7.49 -70.48
C ALA A 475 3.24 6.65 -71.33
N GLU A 476 2.96 5.34 -71.39
CA GLU A 476 3.52 4.33 -72.29
C GLU A 476 4.98 3.88 -72.09
N LEU A 477 5.14 2.66 -71.55
CA LEU A 477 5.44 1.53 -72.42
C LEU A 477 4.81 0.24 -71.88
N LEU A 478 4.19 -0.55 -72.76
CA LEU A 478 3.59 -1.86 -72.45
C LEU A 478 4.42 -2.98 -73.07
N SER A 479 4.60 -4.10 -72.35
CA SER A 479 4.33 -5.48 -72.82
C SER A 479 5.08 -6.56 -72.01
N ASN A 480 4.32 -7.53 -71.47
CA ASN A 480 4.48 -9.00 -71.64
C ASN A 480 3.96 -9.81 -70.43
N THR A 481 2.67 -10.14 -70.50
CA THR A 481 2.08 -11.49 -70.31
C THR A 481 2.53 -12.40 -69.15
N GLU A 482 1.53 -12.78 -68.34
CA GLU A 482 1.23 -14.16 -67.89
C GLU A 482 2.12 -14.82 -66.80
N ASN A 483 1.63 -15.68 -65.89
CA ASN A 483 0.28 -16.21 -65.59
C ASN A 483 0.19 -16.59 -64.09
N LEU A 484 -1.00 -16.53 -63.46
CA LEU A 484 -1.47 -17.38 -62.33
C LEU A 484 -2.91 -16.96 -61.91
N PRO A 485 -3.80 -17.87 -61.44
CA PRO A 485 -5.23 -17.58 -61.25
C PRO A 485 -5.67 -17.25 -59.81
N ASP A 486 -6.86 -16.66 -59.69
CA ASP A 486 -7.55 -16.30 -58.45
C ASP A 486 -7.91 -17.47 -57.51
N ASN A 487 -8.04 -17.15 -56.22
CA ASN A 487 -9.20 -17.56 -55.41
C ASN A 487 -9.29 -16.72 -54.11
N THR A 488 -10.15 -15.69 -54.11
CA THR A 488 -10.60 -15.01 -52.88
C THR A 488 -12.09 -14.72 -53.00
N VAL A 489 -12.90 -15.20 -52.05
CA VAL A 489 -14.35 -14.91 -52.00
C VAL A 489 -14.70 -14.37 -50.62
N LEU A 490 -15.13 -13.11 -50.59
CA LEU A 490 -15.81 -12.48 -49.47
C LEU A 490 -17.33 -12.66 -49.67
N LEU A 491 -18.06 -13.02 -48.61
CA LEU A 491 -19.52 -12.89 -48.55
C LEU A 491 -19.95 -12.37 -47.17
N ASP A 492 -19.90 -11.04 -47.08
CA ASP A 492 -20.97 -10.10 -46.71
C ASP A 492 -22.05 -10.48 -45.67
N SER A 493 -22.54 -9.45 -44.96
CA SER A 493 -23.43 -9.56 -43.80
C SER A 493 -24.66 -8.67 -43.93
N SER A 494 -25.83 -9.25 -44.22
CA SER A 494 -27.12 -8.57 -44.06
C SER A 494 -28.31 -9.54 -43.91
N ASN A 495 -29.42 -9.02 -43.38
CA ASN A 495 -30.76 -9.62 -43.31
C ASN A 495 -30.97 -10.85 -42.41
N LEU A 496 -31.51 -10.62 -41.19
CA LEU A 496 -32.64 -11.39 -40.67
C LEU A 496 -33.34 -10.60 -39.54
N SER A 497 -34.67 -10.52 -39.58
CA SER A 497 -35.48 -9.74 -38.63
C SER A 497 -36.01 -10.59 -37.47
N PRO A 498 -36.21 -10.03 -36.27
CA PRO A 498 -36.57 -10.80 -35.08
C PRO A 498 -38.03 -11.22 -35.07
N LYS A 499 -38.30 -12.46 -34.62
CA LYS A 499 -39.63 -12.90 -34.18
C LYS A 499 -39.61 -13.39 -32.74
N SER A 500 -40.64 -12.97 -32.02
CA SER A 500 -41.03 -13.30 -30.63
C SER A 500 -40.72 -14.72 -30.14
N SER A 501 -40.20 -14.82 -28.92
CA SER A 501 -40.52 -15.90 -27.97
C SER A 501 -40.51 -15.35 -26.54
N LEU A 502 -41.24 -15.99 -25.61
CA LEU A 502 -41.50 -15.45 -24.28
C LEU A 502 -40.44 -15.89 -23.25
N SER A 503 -40.07 -14.97 -22.35
CA SER A 503 -39.26 -15.28 -21.16
C SER A 503 -40.10 -15.93 -20.06
N PRO A 504 -39.72 -17.10 -19.52
CA PRO A 504 -40.37 -17.67 -18.33
C PRO A 504 -39.94 -16.90 -17.06
N GLN A 505 -40.91 -16.36 -16.31
CA GLN A 505 -40.63 -15.80 -14.98
C GLN A 505 -40.44 -16.92 -13.94
N ILE A 506 -39.24 -17.01 -13.36
CA ILE A 506 -39.00 -17.90 -12.21
C ILE A 506 -39.48 -17.18 -10.93
N LYS A 507 -40.62 -17.61 -10.40
CA LYS A 507 -41.09 -17.20 -9.07
C LYS A 507 -40.39 -18.01 -7.99
N VAL A 508 -39.54 -17.36 -7.20
CA VAL A 508 -39.03 -17.93 -5.94
C VAL A 508 -40.15 -17.94 -4.90
N SER A 509 -40.37 -19.09 -4.25
CA SER A 509 -41.31 -19.25 -3.13
C SER A 509 -40.55 -19.63 -1.86
N PRO A 510 -40.96 -19.16 -0.66
CA PRO A 510 -40.17 -19.34 0.56
C PRO A 510 -40.24 -20.78 1.11
N VAL A 511 -39.15 -21.22 1.74
CA VAL A 511 -39.05 -22.51 2.43
C VAL A 511 -39.72 -22.43 3.81
N PRO A 512 -40.50 -23.44 4.26
CA PRO A 512 -41.13 -23.43 5.58
C PRO A 512 -40.13 -23.59 6.73
N THR A 513 -40.40 -22.93 7.85
CA THR A 513 -39.64 -23.10 9.10
C THR A 513 -40.16 -24.29 9.92
N SER A 514 -39.25 -25.04 10.54
CA SER A 514 -39.56 -26.06 11.54
C SER A 514 -39.37 -25.51 12.97
N LYS A 515 -40.22 -25.95 13.91
CA LYS A 515 -40.16 -25.58 15.34
C LYS A 515 -40.38 -26.82 16.22
N THR A 516 -39.37 -27.23 16.99
CA THR A 516 -39.44 -28.10 18.19
C THR A 516 -38.01 -28.32 18.73
N GLN A 517 -37.72 -28.50 20.02
CA GLN A 517 -38.38 -28.06 21.26
C GLN A 517 -37.42 -28.26 22.46
N ASN A 518 -37.78 -27.69 23.62
CA ASN A 518 -37.23 -27.89 24.97
C ASN A 518 -37.01 -29.39 25.38
N SER A 519 -36.19 -29.77 26.38
CA SER A 519 -35.15 -29.08 27.20
C SER A 519 -34.25 -30.13 27.96
N PRO A 520 -33.75 -30.04 29.23
CA PRO A 520 -32.43 -30.60 29.59
C PRO A 520 -32.46 -31.81 30.57
N SER A 521 -31.28 -32.32 30.95
CA SER A 521 -31.09 -33.33 32.01
C SER A 521 -29.86 -33.07 32.89
N GLN A 522 -30.05 -33.20 34.20
CA GLN A 522 -29.04 -33.29 35.26
C GLN A 522 -28.40 -34.70 35.32
N GLU A 523 -27.37 -35.01 36.13
CA GLU A 523 -26.63 -34.19 37.12
C GLU A 523 -25.11 -34.14 36.76
N THR A 524 -24.05 -34.61 37.46
CA THR A 524 -23.87 -35.31 38.76
C THR A 524 -22.51 -34.94 39.37
N SER A 525 -22.40 -34.97 40.70
CA SER A 525 -21.20 -34.67 41.50
C SER A 525 -20.19 -35.82 41.60
N GLU A 526 -18.91 -35.52 41.89
CA GLU A 526 -18.30 -35.86 43.21
C GLU A 526 -16.89 -35.27 43.42
N THR A 527 -16.56 -34.95 44.69
CA THR A 527 -15.21 -34.56 45.16
C THR A 527 -14.91 -35.19 46.53
N PRO A 528 -13.76 -35.87 46.71
CA PRO A 528 -13.27 -36.26 48.03
C PRO A 528 -12.31 -35.22 48.64
N PRO A 529 -12.13 -35.17 49.99
CA PRO A 529 -11.58 -34.00 50.67
C PRO A 529 -10.12 -34.13 51.19
N SER A 530 -9.66 -33.04 51.83
CA SER A 530 -8.33 -32.80 52.39
C SER A 530 -7.98 -33.50 53.72
N SER A 531 -6.68 -33.62 54.03
CA SER A 531 -6.20 -33.51 55.43
C SER A 531 -4.71 -33.12 55.60
N THR A 532 -4.47 -31.91 56.14
CA THR A 532 -3.52 -31.53 57.22
C THR A 532 -2.03 -31.97 57.24
N GLY A 533 -1.09 -31.04 57.51
CA GLY A 533 0.36 -31.39 57.70
C GLY A 533 1.35 -30.30 58.20
N LYS A 534 1.04 -29.59 59.29
CA LYS A 534 1.85 -28.53 59.99
C LYS A 534 3.39 -28.43 59.78
N GLY A 535 3.85 -27.19 59.51
CA GLY A 535 5.15 -26.64 60.00
C GLY A 535 6.26 -26.39 58.94
N GLY A 536 7.16 -25.39 59.06
CA GLY A 536 7.18 -24.22 59.95
C GLY A 536 8.57 -23.80 60.46
N LYS A 537 9.19 -22.72 59.93
CA LYS A 537 10.27 -21.94 60.60
C LYS A 537 10.58 -20.59 59.92
N LYS A 538 11.15 -19.66 60.70
CA LYS A 538 11.61 -18.32 60.27
C LYS A 538 13.12 -18.34 59.91
N LYS A 539 13.57 -17.56 58.92
CA LYS A 539 14.49 -16.38 59.13
C LYS A 539 15.03 -15.73 57.84
N LYS A 540 15.06 -14.39 57.90
CA LYS A 540 16.01 -13.40 57.33
C LYS A 540 17.14 -13.87 56.37
N GLY A 541 17.20 -13.20 55.22
CA GLY A 541 18.43 -12.87 54.46
C GLY A 541 18.26 -11.46 53.83
N ARG A 542 19.33 -10.66 53.66
CA ARG A 542 19.26 -9.27 53.15
C ARG A 542 20.62 -8.84 52.62
N ARG A 543 20.67 -8.21 51.42
CA ARG A 543 21.89 -7.82 50.67
C ARG A 543 22.72 -9.04 50.21
N SER A 544 23.61 -8.89 49.23
CA SER A 544 23.94 -7.70 48.42
C SER A 544 23.23 -7.70 47.08
#